data_AF-A0A538KBM6-F1
#
_entry.id   AF-A0A538KBM6-F1
#
_cell.length_a   1.000
_cell.length_b   1.000
_cell.length_c   1.000
_cell.angle_alpha   90.00
_cell.angle_beta   90.00
_cell.angle_gamma   90.00
#
_symmetry.space_group_name_H-M   'P 1'
#
loop_
_entity.id
_entity.type
_entity.pdbx_description
1 polymer ?
#
loop_
_entity_poly.entity_id
_entity_poly.type
_entity_poly.pdbx_seq_one_letter_code
_entity_poly.pdbx_strand_id
1 'polypeptide(L)'
;MHTMERLSRHAVAAAAALLFAVSVAPAGASASTTAAPAKRFVDSQMPLRVAINAKRTTMQTRADRLTKVYFACRRAVDIDLGSLDRTLSVTSRMLDYFLSDREQEALNPIRSHLAAQADRYERLSTGDRLLDRAARAQARSLRRILAVAELDSCATLQDWAQNGFTDAHAPEIPSVFTWSAETLSDGRVLALAAKRLRADGLSAKAASRAAYLPFDDETPPNEFSVEVHAEGSGEVSLDTELG
;
A
#
# COMPACT_ATOMS: atom_id res chain seq x y z
N MET A 1 35.54 -34.86 -6.85
CA MET A 1 36.16 -34.10 -7.97
C MET A 1 35.59 -32.69 -7.99
N HIS A 2 36.35 -31.75 -8.55
CA HIS A 2 35.96 -30.37 -8.89
C HIS A 2 34.86 -30.34 -9.99
N THR A 3 34.12 -29.25 -10.30
CA THR A 3 34.13 -27.83 -9.85
C THR A 3 32.86 -27.11 -10.31
N MET A 4 32.46 -26.02 -9.61
CA MET A 4 31.64 -24.88 -10.12
C MET A 4 30.20 -25.23 -10.60
N GLU A 5 29.18 -24.37 -10.64
CA GLU A 5 28.90 -22.99 -10.15
C GLU A 5 27.34 -22.93 -9.89
N ARG A 6 26.64 -21.90 -9.37
CA ARG A 6 26.86 -20.45 -9.20
C ARG A 6 26.06 -19.88 -7.99
N LEU A 7 26.10 -18.55 -7.83
CA LEU A 7 25.15 -17.61 -7.18
C LEU A 7 23.94 -18.20 -6.38
N SER A 8 23.73 -17.96 -5.08
CA SER A 8 23.76 -16.72 -4.26
C SER A 8 22.62 -15.72 -4.59
N ARG A 9 21.86 -15.13 -3.67
CA ARG A 9 21.71 -15.21 -2.18
C ARG A 9 20.23 -14.93 -1.85
N HIS A 10 19.74 -15.37 -0.69
CA HIS A 10 18.87 -14.63 0.24
C HIS A 10 18.76 -15.40 1.59
N ALA A 11 18.16 -14.79 2.62
CA ALA A 11 17.92 -15.37 3.95
C ALA A 11 19.17 -15.87 4.74
N VAL A 12 19.70 -15.01 5.62
CA VAL A 12 20.32 -15.43 6.88
C VAL A 12 19.44 -14.92 8.01
N ALA A 13 19.13 -15.78 8.97
CA ALA A 13 18.11 -15.54 10.00
C ALA A 13 18.59 -14.61 11.14
N ALA A 14 17.65 -14.23 12.01
CA ALA A 14 17.88 -13.30 13.10
C ALA A 14 18.62 -13.94 14.30
N ALA A 15 19.36 -13.10 15.02
CA ALA A 15 19.60 -13.26 16.45
C ALA A 15 19.74 -11.87 17.09
N ALA A 16 18.94 -11.58 18.11
CA ALA A 16 19.04 -10.35 18.90
C ALA A 16 18.94 -10.71 20.39
N ALA A 17 20.04 -10.50 21.11
CA ALA A 17 20.09 -10.58 22.57
C ALA A 17 21.11 -9.54 23.07
N LEU A 18 20.69 -8.70 24.02
CA LEU A 18 21.60 -7.83 24.77
C LEU A 18 22.20 -8.59 25.95
N LEU A 19 23.27 -8.05 26.55
CA LEU A 19 23.45 -7.96 28.01
C LEU A 19 24.57 -6.94 28.33
N PHE A 20 24.24 -5.97 29.20
CA PHE A 20 25.02 -5.21 30.22
C PHE A 20 26.57 -5.22 30.22
N ALA A 21 27.31 -4.25 30.76
CA ALA A 21 27.18 -2.81 31.16
C ALA A 21 28.60 -2.40 31.67
N VAL A 22 29.10 -1.16 31.81
CA VAL A 22 28.71 0.03 32.61
C VAL A 22 29.74 1.14 32.29
N SER A 23 29.37 2.43 32.19
CA SER A 23 30.18 3.57 32.69
C SER A 23 29.43 4.91 32.60
N VAL A 24 29.77 5.85 33.50
CA VAL A 24 28.98 7.04 33.87
C VAL A 24 29.47 8.31 33.17
N ALA A 25 28.55 9.12 32.62
CA ALA A 25 28.62 10.59 32.62
C ALA A 25 27.25 11.22 32.25
N PRO A 26 26.71 12.19 33.02
CA PRO A 26 25.49 12.90 32.65
C PRO A 26 25.79 14.17 31.84
N ALA A 27 25.26 14.28 30.61
CA ALA A 27 25.36 15.50 29.80
C ALA A 27 24.14 15.70 28.90
N GLY A 28 23.32 16.71 29.22
CA GLY A 28 22.34 17.32 28.31
C GLY A 28 21.14 16.45 27.90
N ALA A 29 19.94 16.84 28.33
CA ALA A 29 18.72 16.46 27.65
C ALA A 29 18.68 17.14 26.26
N SER A 30 19.29 16.50 25.26
CA SER A 30 19.28 16.97 23.88
C SER A 30 17.87 16.85 23.30
N ALA A 31 17.08 17.91 23.46
CA ALA A 31 15.86 18.11 22.70
C ALA A 31 16.21 17.95 21.21
N SER A 32 15.64 16.95 20.55
CA SER A 32 16.02 16.57 19.18
C SER A 32 15.54 17.63 18.18
N THR A 33 16.34 18.69 18.04
CA THR A 33 16.17 19.77 17.06
C THR A 33 16.45 19.23 15.67
N THR A 34 15.41 18.64 15.09
CA THR A 34 15.34 18.33 13.66
C THR A 34 15.81 19.55 12.87
N ALA A 35 16.84 19.38 12.05
CA ALA A 35 17.43 20.48 11.29
C ALA A 35 16.34 21.24 10.52
N ALA A 36 16.43 22.58 10.44
CA ALA A 36 15.34 23.41 9.94
C ALA A 36 14.73 22.97 8.57
N PRO A 37 15.51 22.47 7.59
CA PRO A 37 14.95 21.90 6.36
C PRO A 37 14.13 20.62 6.61
N ALA A 38 14.65 19.68 7.41
CA ALA A 38 13.96 18.45 7.79
C ALA A 38 12.68 18.73 8.57
N LYS A 39 12.70 19.67 9.52
CA LYS A 39 11.50 20.08 10.25
C LYS A 39 10.44 20.64 9.30
N ARG A 40 10.81 21.57 8.42
CA ARG A 40 9.89 22.13 7.40
C ARG A 40 9.27 21.05 6.50
N PHE A 41 10.06 20.06 6.10
CA PHE A 41 9.60 18.93 5.30
C PHE A 41 8.58 18.07 6.05
N VAL A 42 8.88 17.68 7.30
CA VAL A 42 7.98 16.88 8.16
C VAL A 42 6.70 17.65 8.50
N ASP A 43 6.81 18.91 8.94
CA ASP A 43 5.68 19.79 9.26
C ASP A 43 4.72 19.91 8.05
N SER A 44 5.27 19.94 6.82
CA SER A 44 4.47 20.08 5.61
C SER A 44 3.48 18.92 5.38
N GLN A 45 3.73 17.73 5.93
CA GLN A 45 2.82 16.58 5.82
C GLN A 45 1.60 16.65 6.75
N MET A 46 1.67 17.45 7.82
CA MET A 46 0.68 17.42 8.90
C MET A 46 -0.77 17.68 8.45
N PRO A 47 -1.07 18.60 7.52
CA PRO A 47 -2.45 18.83 7.06
C PRO A 47 -3.11 17.59 6.44
N LEU A 48 -2.38 16.83 5.61
CA LEU A 48 -2.91 15.59 5.01
C LEU A 48 -3.03 14.47 6.06
N ARG A 49 -2.06 14.33 6.97
CA ARG A 49 -2.13 13.36 8.07
C ARG A 49 -3.32 13.60 9.00
N VAL A 50 -3.64 14.86 9.31
CA VAL A 50 -4.83 15.23 10.09
C VAL A 50 -6.11 14.87 9.33
N ALA A 51 -6.19 15.16 8.03
CA ALA A 51 -7.35 14.80 7.21
C ALA A 51 -7.58 13.28 7.15
N ILE A 52 -6.51 12.49 6.93
CA ILE A 52 -6.57 11.01 6.93
C ILE A 52 -7.06 10.49 8.28
N ASN A 53 -6.49 10.96 9.39
CA ASN A 53 -6.91 10.52 10.72
C ASN A 53 -8.36 10.90 11.04
N ALA A 54 -8.81 12.09 10.61
CA ALA A 54 -10.18 12.55 10.78
C ALA A 54 -11.21 11.88 9.85
N LYS A 55 -10.76 11.18 8.80
CA LYS A 55 -11.63 10.47 7.83
C LYS A 55 -11.44 8.96 7.81
N ARG A 56 -10.48 8.39 8.54
CA ARG A 56 -10.08 6.96 8.50
C ARG A 56 -11.27 6.00 8.49
N THR A 57 -12.19 6.12 9.44
CA THR A 57 -13.38 5.27 9.53
C THR A 57 -14.30 5.41 8.30
N THR A 58 -14.43 6.61 7.74
CA THR A 58 -15.17 6.84 6.49
C THR A 58 -14.46 6.20 5.29
N MET A 59 -13.14 6.31 5.20
CA MET A 59 -12.32 5.69 4.14
C MET A 59 -12.49 4.16 4.17
N GLN A 60 -12.33 3.55 5.35
CA GLN A 60 -12.55 2.12 5.59
C GLN A 60 -13.99 1.70 5.25
N THR A 61 -15.00 2.42 5.73
CA THR A 61 -16.42 2.11 5.46
C THR A 61 -16.75 2.12 3.96
N ARG A 62 -16.13 3.01 3.18
CA ARG A 62 -16.29 3.05 1.71
C ARG A 62 -15.58 1.89 1.01
N ALA A 63 -14.34 1.59 1.39
CA ALA A 63 -13.61 0.41 0.91
C ALA A 63 -14.37 -0.91 1.20
N ASP A 64 -14.90 -1.06 2.42
CA ASP A 64 -15.67 -2.25 2.84
C ASP A 64 -17.02 -2.35 2.11
N ARG A 65 -17.66 -1.21 1.82
CA ARG A 65 -18.88 -1.17 1.00
C ARG A 65 -18.60 -1.63 -0.43
N LEU A 66 -17.57 -1.08 -1.08
CA LEU A 66 -17.20 -1.51 -2.43
C LEU A 66 -16.81 -2.99 -2.45
N THR A 67 -16.06 -3.46 -1.46
CA THR A 67 -15.69 -4.88 -1.32
C THR A 67 -16.93 -5.79 -1.34
N LYS A 68 -18.00 -5.41 -0.62
CA LYS A 68 -19.27 -6.15 -0.62
C LYS A 68 -20.00 -6.09 -1.96
N VAL A 69 -19.98 -4.94 -2.65
CA VAL A 69 -20.57 -4.77 -3.99
C VAL A 69 -19.83 -5.63 -5.02
N TYR A 70 -18.50 -5.54 -5.09
CA TYR A 70 -17.69 -6.33 -6.02
C TYR A 70 -17.89 -7.84 -5.83
N PHE A 71 -17.85 -8.35 -4.59
CA PHE A 71 -18.10 -9.77 -4.36
C PHE A 71 -19.55 -10.20 -4.60
N ALA A 72 -20.54 -9.30 -4.54
CA ALA A 72 -21.90 -9.59 -5.01
C ALA A 72 -21.95 -9.67 -6.54
N CYS A 73 -21.37 -8.71 -7.25
CA CYS A 73 -21.31 -8.72 -8.71
C CYS A 73 -20.52 -9.93 -9.25
N ARG A 74 -19.41 -10.30 -8.61
CA ARG A 74 -18.61 -11.48 -8.96
C ARG A 74 -19.38 -12.79 -8.81
N ARG A 75 -20.31 -12.91 -7.86
CA ARG A 75 -21.16 -14.11 -7.73
C ARG A 75 -22.27 -14.19 -8.77
N ALA A 76 -22.59 -13.07 -9.43
CA ALA A 76 -23.57 -12.99 -10.52
C ALA A 76 -22.94 -13.16 -11.92
N VAL A 77 -21.62 -13.39 -11.99
CA VAL A 77 -20.86 -13.56 -13.22
C VAL A 77 -20.12 -14.89 -13.15
N ASP A 78 -20.36 -15.77 -14.12
CA ASP A 78 -19.60 -17.01 -14.25
C ASP A 78 -18.19 -16.72 -14.78
N ILE A 79 -17.18 -17.38 -14.19
CA ILE A 79 -15.76 -17.28 -14.57
C ILE A 79 -15.12 -18.68 -14.64
N ASP A 80 -15.90 -19.76 -14.80
CA ASP A 80 -15.36 -21.01 -15.34
C ASP A 80 -15.20 -20.87 -16.86
N LEU A 81 -13.95 -20.88 -17.32
CA LEU A 81 -13.58 -20.72 -18.73
C LEU A 81 -13.10 -22.04 -19.36
N GLY A 82 -13.38 -23.18 -18.70
CA GLY A 82 -12.93 -24.52 -19.10
C GLY A 82 -11.40 -24.70 -19.04
N SER A 83 -10.69 -23.74 -18.45
CA SER A 83 -9.23 -23.66 -18.43
C SER A 83 -8.80 -22.88 -17.18
N LEU A 84 -8.09 -23.56 -16.29
CA LEU A 84 -7.61 -22.98 -15.03
C LEU A 84 -6.76 -21.73 -15.27
N ASP A 85 -5.87 -21.75 -16.26
CA ASP A 85 -5.00 -20.61 -16.58
C ASP A 85 -5.79 -19.38 -17.04
N ARG A 86 -6.85 -19.56 -17.83
CA ARG A 86 -7.75 -18.46 -18.25
C ARG A 86 -8.53 -17.91 -17.05
N THR A 87 -9.14 -18.78 -16.25
CA THR A 87 -9.89 -18.39 -15.05
C THR A 87 -9.01 -17.67 -14.01
N LEU A 88 -7.75 -18.10 -13.83
CA LEU A 88 -6.77 -17.44 -12.98
C LEU A 88 -6.34 -16.08 -13.53
N SER A 89 -6.06 -15.98 -14.84
CA SER A 89 -5.66 -14.72 -15.49
C SER A 89 -6.74 -13.65 -15.36
N VAL A 90 -8.00 -14.00 -15.64
CA VAL A 90 -9.17 -13.12 -15.46
C VAL A 90 -9.38 -12.76 -13.99
N THR A 91 -9.29 -13.75 -13.09
CA THR A 91 -9.40 -13.52 -11.64
C THR A 91 -8.34 -12.56 -11.11
N SER A 92 -7.09 -12.68 -11.55
CA SER A 92 -5.99 -11.81 -11.13
C SER A 92 -6.21 -10.39 -11.64
N ARG A 93 -6.48 -10.21 -12.94
CA ARG A 93 -6.68 -8.87 -13.52
C ARG A 93 -7.87 -8.15 -12.90
N MET A 94 -8.96 -8.86 -12.61
CA MET A 94 -10.12 -8.27 -11.92
C MET A 94 -9.84 -7.99 -10.44
N LEU A 95 -8.97 -8.75 -9.77
CA LEU A 95 -8.51 -8.42 -8.42
C LEU A 95 -7.66 -7.14 -8.42
N ASP A 96 -6.72 -6.99 -9.36
CA ASP A 96 -5.87 -5.80 -9.48
C ASP A 96 -6.68 -4.53 -9.82
N TYR A 97 -7.68 -4.65 -10.70
CA TYR A 97 -8.62 -3.57 -10.99
C TYR A 97 -9.49 -3.23 -9.77
N PHE A 98 -10.05 -4.25 -9.08
CA PHE A 98 -10.84 -4.04 -7.86
C PHE A 98 -10.05 -3.40 -6.72
N LEU A 99 -8.77 -3.76 -6.54
CA LEU A 99 -7.92 -3.10 -5.55
C LEU A 99 -7.67 -1.63 -5.91
N SER A 100 -7.54 -1.31 -7.21
CA SER A 100 -7.40 0.07 -7.70
C SER A 100 -8.66 0.91 -7.45
N ASP A 101 -9.84 0.34 -7.70
CA ASP A 101 -11.15 0.92 -7.42
C ASP A 101 -11.34 1.12 -5.90
N ARG A 102 -11.05 0.10 -5.10
CA ARG A 102 -11.12 0.13 -3.63
C ARG A 102 -10.24 1.23 -3.03
N GLU A 103 -9.02 1.44 -3.52
CA GLU A 103 -8.17 2.54 -3.06
C GLU A 103 -8.69 3.91 -3.53
N GLN A 104 -9.21 4.03 -4.75
CA GLN A 104 -9.84 5.28 -5.20
C GLN A 104 -11.05 5.65 -4.33
N GLU A 105 -11.93 4.69 -4.04
CA GLU A 105 -13.13 4.86 -3.23
C GLU A 105 -12.82 5.05 -1.73
N ALA A 106 -11.72 4.48 -1.23
CA ALA A 106 -11.16 4.79 0.08
C ALA A 106 -10.63 6.23 0.16
N LEU A 107 -10.01 6.74 -0.90
CA LEU A 107 -9.42 8.09 -0.97
C LEU A 107 -10.44 9.20 -1.29
N ASN A 108 -11.61 8.86 -1.85
CA ASN A 108 -12.68 9.81 -2.19
C ASN A 108 -13.02 10.83 -1.07
N PRO A 109 -13.17 10.44 0.23
CA PRO A 109 -13.42 11.37 1.34
C PRO A 109 -12.33 12.43 1.59
N ILE A 110 -11.15 12.31 0.98
CA ILE A 110 -10.00 13.22 1.17
C ILE A 110 -9.41 13.77 -0.14
N ARG A 111 -10.03 13.56 -1.31
CA ARG A 111 -9.48 14.02 -2.62
C ARG A 111 -9.10 15.51 -2.65
N SER A 112 -9.89 16.39 -2.01
CA SER A 112 -9.57 17.82 -1.87
C SER A 112 -8.30 18.08 -1.05
N HIS A 113 -8.05 17.28 0.00
CA HIS A 113 -6.81 17.32 0.79
C HIS A 113 -5.61 16.76 0.02
N LEU A 114 -5.80 15.75 -0.84
CA LEU A 114 -4.74 15.27 -1.75
C LEU A 114 -4.29 16.39 -2.71
N ALA A 115 -5.24 17.11 -3.31
CA ALA A 115 -4.95 18.21 -4.23
C ALA A 115 -4.23 19.37 -3.51
N ALA A 116 -4.77 19.80 -2.36
CA ALA A 116 -4.14 20.84 -1.55
C ALA A 116 -2.74 20.44 -1.03
N GLN A 117 -2.48 19.14 -0.82
CA GLN A 117 -1.17 18.63 -0.44
C GLN A 117 -0.19 18.57 -1.63
N ALA A 118 -0.65 18.19 -2.83
CA ALA A 118 0.17 18.26 -4.04
C ALA A 118 0.64 19.71 -4.28
N ASP A 119 -0.29 20.68 -4.25
CA ASP A 119 0.04 22.08 -4.46
C ASP A 119 0.88 22.69 -3.31
N ARG A 120 0.82 22.10 -2.10
CA ARG A 120 1.74 22.42 -1.00
C ARG A 120 3.14 21.93 -1.31
N TYR A 121 3.28 20.68 -1.73
CA TYR A 121 4.57 20.10 -2.12
C TYR A 121 5.20 20.75 -3.37
N GLU A 122 4.39 21.32 -4.28
CA GLU A 122 4.90 22.10 -5.42
C GLU A 122 5.38 23.52 -5.06
N ARG A 123 4.94 24.05 -3.93
CA ARG A 123 5.38 25.35 -3.41
C ARG A 123 6.37 25.25 -2.24
N LEU A 124 6.57 24.04 -1.69
CA LEU A 124 7.51 23.80 -0.60
C LEU A 124 8.95 24.15 -1.03
N SER A 125 9.63 24.86 -0.14
CA SER A 125 11.07 25.13 -0.18
C SER A 125 11.63 24.94 1.23
N THR A 126 12.40 23.87 1.42
CA THR A 126 13.01 23.48 2.69
C THR A 126 14.36 24.18 2.88
N GLY A 127 15.07 24.43 1.78
CA GLY A 127 16.49 24.80 1.74
C GLY A 127 17.41 23.61 1.44
N ASP A 128 16.89 22.38 1.44
CA ASP A 128 17.60 21.16 1.07
C ASP A 128 17.11 20.66 -0.30
N ARG A 129 18.00 20.70 -1.30
CA ARG A 129 17.68 20.31 -2.70
C ARG A 129 17.17 18.88 -2.85
N LEU A 130 17.47 17.98 -1.91
CA LEU A 130 16.99 16.59 -1.95
C LEU A 130 15.57 16.48 -1.37
N LEU A 131 15.29 17.17 -0.26
CA LEU A 131 13.94 17.23 0.32
C LEU A 131 12.97 17.98 -0.62
N ASP A 132 13.43 19.05 -1.27
CA ASP A 132 12.63 19.78 -2.27
C ASP A 132 12.30 18.90 -3.49
N ARG A 133 13.26 18.10 -3.97
CA ARG A 133 13.02 17.09 -5.03
C ARG A 133 12.04 16.01 -4.58
N ALA A 134 12.14 15.53 -3.34
CA ALA A 134 11.22 14.54 -2.78
C ALA A 134 9.79 15.10 -2.64
N ALA A 135 9.63 16.37 -2.28
CA ALA A 135 8.33 17.04 -2.30
C ALA A 135 7.73 17.06 -3.73
N ARG A 136 8.49 17.51 -4.74
CA ARG A 136 8.02 17.49 -6.14
C ARG A 136 7.73 16.06 -6.66
N ALA A 137 8.41 15.05 -6.13
CA ALA A 137 8.11 13.64 -6.41
C ALA A 137 6.77 13.20 -5.79
N GLN A 138 6.53 13.46 -4.51
CA GLN A 138 5.23 13.18 -3.88
C GLN A 138 4.08 13.96 -4.56
N ALA A 139 4.31 15.20 -4.99
CA ALA A 139 3.32 15.98 -5.75
C ALA A 139 2.90 15.29 -7.07
N ARG A 140 3.87 14.74 -7.82
CA ARG A 140 3.57 13.96 -9.05
C ARG A 140 2.74 12.71 -8.73
N SER A 141 3.07 11.97 -7.68
CA SER A 141 2.29 10.79 -7.28
C SER A 141 0.86 11.15 -6.85
N LEU A 142 0.67 12.21 -6.06
CA LEU A 142 -0.66 12.70 -5.70
C LEU A 142 -1.47 13.16 -6.92
N ARG A 143 -0.84 13.82 -7.90
CA ARG A 143 -1.53 14.19 -9.16
C ARG A 143 -1.84 12.99 -10.06
N ARG A 144 -0.99 11.96 -10.11
CA ARG A 144 -1.29 10.68 -10.76
C ARG A 144 -2.52 10.00 -10.16
N ILE A 145 -2.58 9.91 -8.83
CA ILE A 145 -3.75 9.38 -8.08
C ILE A 145 -5.03 10.18 -8.38
N LEU A 146 -4.94 11.51 -8.42
CA LEU A 146 -6.09 12.38 -8.70
C LEU A 146 -6.56 12.35 -10.16
N ALA A 147 -5.67 12.02 -11.10
CA ALA A 147 -5.95 11.99 -12.53
C ALA A 147 -6.59 10.67 -13.01
N VAL A 148 -6.70 9.65 -12.17
CA VAL A 148 -7.45 8.43 -12.51
C VAL A 148 -8.93 8.77 -12.65
N ALA A 149 -9.53 8.31 -13.75
CA ALA A 149 -10.96 8.37 -13.99
C ALA A 149 -11.74 7.56 -12.93
N GLU A 150 -13.04 7.80 -12.79
CA GLU A 150 -13.88 7.03 -11.88
C GLU A 150 -13.92 5.55 -12.31
N LEU A 151 -13.72 4.65 -11.35
CA LEU A 151 -13.63 3.20 -11.58
C LEU A 151 -14.94 2.53 -11.15
N ASP A 152 -15.33 1.46 -11.84
CA ASP A 152 -16.45 0.59 -11.42
C ASP A 152 -16.10 -0.87 -11.75
N SER A 153 -15.67 -1.60 -10.72
CA SER A 153 -15.32 -3.02 -10.83
C SER A 153 -16.51 -3.93 -11.11
N CYS A 154 -17.74 -3.50 -10.84
CA CYS A 154 -18.95 -4.25 -11.11
C CYS A 154 -19.33 -4.13 -12.59
N ALA A 155 -19.42 -2.90 -13.11
CA ALA A 155 -19.69 -2.65 -14.52
C ALA A 155 -18.58 -3.20 -15.42
N THR A 156 -17.32 -3.00 -15.04
CA THR A 156 -16.15 -3.53 -15.78
C THR A 156 -16.14 -5.06 -15.84
N LEU A 157 -16.49 -5.75 -14.74
CA LEU A 157 -16.60 -7.20 -14.75
C LEU A 157 -17.74 -7.68 -15.66
N GLN A 158 -18.89 -6.99 -15.61
CA GLN A 158 -20.07 -7.34 -16.41
C GLN A 158 -19.84 -7.11 -17.91
N ASP A 159 -19.16 -6.03 -18.31
CA ASP A 159 -18.78 -5.78 -19.70
C ASP A 159 -17.77 -6.81 -20.21
N TRP A 160 -16.70 -7.09 -19.44
CA TRP A 160 -15.70 -8.06 -19.87
C TRP A 160 -16.27 -9.49 -19.99
N ALA A 161 -17.23 -9.84 -19.11
CA ALA A 161 -17.97 -11.09 -19.18
C ALA A 161 -18.92 -11.17 -20.40
N GLN A 162 -19.66 -10.10 -20.70
CA GLN A 162 -20.48 -10.00 -21.92
C GLN A 162 -19.63 -10.15 -23.19
N ASN A 163 -18.39 -9.68 -23.16
CA ASN A 163 -17.40 -9.83 -24.22
C ASN A 163 -16.53 -11.10 -24.10
N GLY A 164 -17.02 -12.14 -23.40
CA GLY A 164 -16.45 -13.50 -23.38
C GLY A 164 -15.06 -13.63 -22.74
N PHE A 165 -14.68 -12.67 -21.90
CA PHE A 165 -13.34 -12.53 -21.32
C PHE A 165 -12.22 -12.57 -22.37
N THR A 166 -12.41 -11.80 -23.44
CA THR A 166 -11.42 -11.61 -24.51
C THR A 166 -10.41 -10.52 -24.15
N ASP A 167 -9.13 -10.68 -24.52
CA ASP A 167 -8.06 -9.73 -24.16
C ASP A 167 -8.30 -8.30 -24.69
N ALA A 168 -9.04 -8.16 -25.79
CA ALA A 168 -9.41 -6.86 -26.37
C ALA A 168 -10.38 -6.03 -25.49
N HIS A 169 -11.10 -6.68 -24.59
CA HIS A 169 -12.01 -6.06 -23.63
C HIS A 169 -11.51 -6.19 -22.18
N ALA A 170 -10.27 -6.66 -22.00
CA ALA A 170 -9.67 -6.81 -20.68
C ALA A 170 -9.30 -5.43 -20.11
N PRO A 171 -9.67 -5.11 -18.87
CA PRO A 171 -9.50 -3.76 -18.34
C PRO A 171 -8.03 -3.35 -18.23
N GLU A 172 -7.77 -2.07 -18.48
CA GLU A 172 -6.51 -1.42 -18.12
C GLU A 172 -6.47 -1.23 -16.60
N ILE A 173 -5.45 -1.81 -15.95
CA ILE A 173 -5.25 -1.64 -14.50
C ILE A 173 -4.61 -0.27 -14.24
N PRO A 174 -5.22 0.62 -13.43
CA PRO A 174 -4.64 1.92 -13.10
C PRO A 174 -3.29 1.81 -12.39
N SER A 175 -2.22 2.07 -13.12
CA SER A 175 -0.80 1.90 -12.73
C SER A 175 -0.27 2.87 -11.65
N VAL A 176 -1.17 3.40 -10.81
CA VAL A 176 -0.87 4.37 -9.75
C VAL A 176 -1.22 3.88 -8.35
N PHE A 177 -2.03 2.80 -8.24
CA PHE A 177 -2.41 2.17 -6.98
C PHE A 177 -1.68 0.83 -6.75
N THR A 178 -1.27 0.15 -7.82
CA THR A 178 -0.59 -1.17 -7.77
C THR A 178 0.93 -1.10 -7.64
N TRP A 179 1.52 0.09 -7.53
CA TRP A 179 2.97 0.28 -7.66
C TRP A 179 3.64 0.48 -6.30
N SER A 180 4.55 -0.44 -5.96
CA SER A 180 5.44 -0.27 -4.82
C SER A 180 6.32 0.98 -4.99
N ALA A 181 6.76 1.56 -3.88
CA ALA A 181 7.61 2.75 -3.90
C ALA A 181 9.00 2.53 -4.55
N GLU A 182 9.32 1.32 -5.01
CA GLU A 182 10.60 0.95 -5.62
C GLU A 182 10.58 1.02 -7.17
N THR A 183 9.42 0.85 -7.82
CA THR A 183 9.31 0.84 -9.29
C THR A 183 9.18 2.23 -9.91
N LEU A 184 8.74 3.23 -9.12
CA LEU A 184 8.74 4.62 -9.55
C LEU A 184 10.17 5.19 -9.64
N SER A 185 10.46 5.95 -10.69
CA SER A 185 11.69 6.77 -10.78
C SER A 185 11.84 7.78 -9.63
N ASP A 186 10.69 8.18 -9.06
CA ASP A 186 10.56 8.96 -7.84
C ASP A 186 11.05 8.21 -6.58
N GLY A 187 10.92 6.89 -6.54
CA GLY A 187 11.21 6.03 -5.39
C GLY A 187 12.63 6.17 -4.84
N ARG A 188 13.62 6.19 -5.74
CA ARG A 188 15.03 6.43 -5.40
C ARG A 188 15.24 7.80 -4.74
N VAL A 189 14.45 8.82 -5.11
CA VAL A 189 14.51 10.15 -4.49
C VAL A 189 13.91 10.11 -3.08
N LEU A 190 12.80 9.39 -2.88
CA LEU A 190 12.17 9.23 -1.56
C LEU A 190 13.08 8.42 -0.62
N ALA A 191 13.67 7.32 -1.07
CA ALA A 191 14.64 6.54 -0.29
C ALA A 191 15.89 7.35 0.11
N LEU A 192 16.38 8.21 -0.79
CA LEU A 192 17.47 9.15 -0.48
C LEU A 192 17.03 10.23 0.52
N ALA A 193 15.81 10.76 0.41
CA ALA A 193 15.24 11.69 1.38
C ALA A 193 15.06 11.03 2.77
N ALA A 194 14.62 9.78 2.84
CA ALA A 194 14.56 9.02 4.10
C ALA A 194 15.96 8.88 4.72
N LYS A 195 16.99 8.58 3.91
CA LYS A 195 18.39 8.54 4.39
C LYS A 195 18.88 9.92 4.87
N ARG A 196 18.52 10.99 4.18
CA ARG A 196 18.85 12.38 4.54
C ARG A 196 18.22 12.79 5.87
N LEU A 197 16.93 12.50 6.05
CA LEU A 197 16.18 12.75 7.29
C LEU A 197 16.74 11.94 8.47
N ARG A 198 17.19 10.70 8.26
CA ARG A 198 17.90 9.94 9.31
C ARG A 198 19.21 10.61 9.72
N ALA A 199 19.93 11.26 8.80
CA ALA A 199 21.11 12.05 9.13
C ALA A 199 20.78 13.38 9.85
N ASP A 200 19.57 13.92 9.69
CA ASP A 200 19.02 15.04 10.49
C ASP A 200 18.39 14.58 11.83
N GLY A 201 18.68 13.35 12.28
CA GLY A 201 18.28 12.85 13.61
C GLY A 201 16.93 12.13 13.68
N LEU A 202 16.19 11.94 12.57
CA LEU A 202 14.96 11.15 12.60
C LEU A 202 15.25 9.65 12.78
N SER A 203 14.41 8.97 13.57
CA SER A 203 14.40 7.51 13.61
C SER A 203 14.04 6.92 12.24
N ALA A 204 14.42 5.66 11.97
CA ALA A 204 14.17 5.02 10.69
C ALA A 204 12.67 5.05 10.29
N LYS A 205 11.78 4.74 11.25
CA LYS A 205 10.32 4.77 11.04
C LYS A 205 9.80 6.20 10.82
N ALA A 206 10.30 7.20 11.56
CA ALA A 206 9.88 8.60 11.37
C ALA A 206 10.34 9.17 10.02
N ALA A 207 11.59 8.88 9.62
CA ALA A 207 12.15 9.29 8.34
C ALA A 207 11.44 8.63 7.15
N SER A 208 11.12 7.33 7.23
CA SER A 208 10.33 6.64 6.20
C SER A 208 8.94 7.27 6.07
N ARG A 209 8.19 7.38 7.17
CA ARG A 209 6.86 8.02 7.21
C ARG A 209 6.83 9.44 6.65
N ALA A 210 7.94 10.19 6.75
CA ALA A 210 8.04 11.54 6.20
C ALA A 210 8.47 11.57 4.72
N ALA A 211 9.29 10.62 4.29
CA ALA A 211 9.79 10.54 2.92
C ALA A 211 8.80 9.89 1.93
N TYR A 212 7.88 9.06 2.42
CA TYR A 212 6.80 8.45 1.64
C TYR A 212 5.45 9.13 1.93
N LEU A 213 4.36 8.65 1.31
CA LEU A 213 3.02 9.20 1.52
C LEU A 213 2.42 8.67 2.84
N PRO A 214 1.52 9.41 3.49
CA PRO A 214 0.89 8.99 4.74
C PRO A 214 -0.14 7.83 4.61
N PHE A 215 -0.21 7.18 3.43
CA PHE A 215 -0.96 5.94 3.20
C PHE A 215 -0.08 4.71 3.45
N ASP A 216 1.24 4.84 3.25
CA ASP A 216 2.24 3.78 3.36
C ASP A 216 2.56 3.40 4.84
N ASP A 217 1.58 3.57 5.74
CA ASP A 217 1.76 3.46 7.19
C ASP A 217 1.24 2.12 7.77
N GLU A 218 0.93 1.17 6.90
CA GLU A 218 0.67 -0.21 7.29
C GLU A 218 1.96 -0.90 7.75
N THR A 219 2.11 -1.02 9.08
CA THR A 219 2.17 -2.40 9.59
C THR A 219 0.90 -3.09 9.09
N PRO A 220 0.99 -4.22 8.38
CA PRO A 220 -0.22 -4.87 7.86
C PRO A 220 -1.20 -5.09 9.02
N PRO A 221 -2.51 -4.92 8.81
CA PRO A 221 -3.47 -5.50 9.75
C PRO A 221 -3.12 -6.97 9.91
N ASN A 222 -3.21 -7.48 11.14
CA ASN A 222 -2.79 -8.84 11.49
C ASN A 222 -3.22 -9.83 10.42
N GLU A 223 -2.35 -10.79 10.13
CA GLU A 223 -2.54 -11.85 9.14
C GLU A 223 -4.02 -12.24 9.04
N PHE A 224 -4.57 -12.18 7.83
CA PHE A 224 -5.81 -12.90 7.52
C PHE A 224 -5.47 -14.40 7.54
N SER A 225 -5.28 -14.91 8.76
CA SER A 225 -5.44 -16.30 9.14
C SER A 225 -6.89 -16.65 8.87
N VAL A 226 -7.18 -16.89 7.59
CA VAL A 226 -8.26 -17.77 7.18
C VAL A 226 -7.86 -19.12 7.74
N GLU A 227 -8.27 -19.38 8.98
CA GLU A 227 -8.25 -20.71 9.56
C GLU A 227 -9.20 -21.56 8.72
N VAL A 228 -8.63 -22.18 7.69
CA VAL A 228 -9.28 -23.25 6.96
C VAL A 228 -9.37 -24.42 7.92
N HIS A 229 -10.46 -24.44 8.70
CA HIS A 229 -10.86 -25.60 9.47
C HIS A 229 -11.18 -26.73 8.49
N ALA A 230 -10.14 -27.50 8.16
CA ALA A 230 -10.24 -28.78 7.47
C ALA A 230 -10.81 -29.82 8.45
N GLU A 231 -12.08 -29.68 8.81
CA GLU A 231 -12.85 -30.77 9.42
C GLU A 231 -12.97 -31.89 8.38
N GLY A 232 -12.07 -32.87 8.45
CA GLY A 232 -11.80 -33.76 7.31
C GLY A 232 -11.11 -35.09 7.61
N SER A 233 -11.13 -35.58 8.86
CA SER A 233 -10.75 -36.97 9.15
C SER A 233 -11.35 -37.46 10.48
N GLY A 234 -12.42 -38.25 10.40
CA GLY A 234 -13.09 -38.83 11.56
C GLY A 234 -14.39 -39.51 11.16
N GLU A 235 -14.33 -40.82 10.86
CA GLU A 235 -15.52 -41.65 10.74
C GLU A 235 -16.22 -41.78 12.11
N VAL A 236 -17.56 -41.89 12.11
CA VAL A 236 -18.28 -43.07 12.61
C VAL A 236 -19.77 -42.96 12.26
N SER A 237 -20.29 -44.05 11.69
CA SER A 237 -21.67 -44.57 11.63
C SER A 237 -22.88 -43.63 11.45
N LEU A 238 -23.85 -44.15 10.69
CA LEU A 238 -25.26 -43.79 10.78
C LEU A 238 -25.78 -43.99 12.22
N ASP A 239 -26.83 -43.26 12.58
CA ASP A 239 -28.11 -43.96 12.76
C ASP A 239 -29.32 -43.07 12.39
N THR A 240 -30.49 -43.70 12.26
CA THR A 240 -31.72 -43.12 11.68
C THR A 240 -32.77 -42.83 12.74
N GLU A 241 -33.48 -41.69 12.68
CA GLU A 241 -34.94 -41.68 12.85
C GLU A 241 -35.63 -40.41 12.30
N LEU A 242 -36.95 -40.52 12.10
CA LEU A 242 -37.84 -39.49 11.54
C LEU A 242 -38.76 -38.94 12.64
N GLY A 243 -39.07 -37.64 12.59
CA GLY A 243 -39.99 -36.96 13.51
C GLY A 243 -40.30 -35.53 13.09
#